data_AF-I4C3K6-F1
#
_entry.id   AF-I4C3K6-F1
#
_cell.length_a   1.000
_cell.length_b   1.000
_cell.length_c   1.000
_cell.angle_alpha   90.00
_cell.angle_beta   90.00
_cell.angle_gamma   90.00
#
_symmetry.space_group_name_H-M   'P 1'
#
loop_
_entity.id
_entity.type
_entity.pdbx_description
1 polymer ?
#
loop_
_entity_poly.entity_id
_entity_poly.type
_entity_poly.pdbx_seq_one_letter_code
_entity_poly.pdbx_strand_id
1 'polypeptide(L)'
;MGIEEVLLGLADRILDFDEASLAQLQEKYLKKVSEFSPTRDWERAIVVYFLINSVRVKNKIFNEKVKGSGPPEPTKPTKSLLKVVK
;
A
#
# COMPACT_ATOMS: atom_id res chain seq x y z
N MET A 1 -15.37 -15.42 -20.22
CA MET A 1 -14.77 -14.39 -19.35
C MET A 1 -13.26 -14.46 -19.53
N GLY A 2 -12.64 -13.39 -20.00
CA GLY A 2 -11.18 -13.33 -20.21
C GLY A 2 -10.43 -13.17 -18.88
N ILE A 3 -9.13 -13.50 -18.84
CA ILE A 3 -8.30 -13.26 -17.65
C ILE A 3 -8.33 -11.77 -17.27
N GLU A 4 -8.27 -10.89 -18.26
CA GLU A 4 -8.36 -9.44 -18.08
C GLU A 4 -9.68 -9.01 -17.42
N GLU A 5 -10.80 -9.55 -17.90
CA GLU A 5 -12.14 -9.24 -17.36
C GLU A 5 -12.27 -9.64 -15.88
N VAL A 6 -11.67 -10.78 -15.50
CA VAL A 6 -11.61 -11.21 -14.08
C VAL A 6 -10.77 -10.24 -13.25
N LEU A 7 -9.62 -9.80 -13.77
CA LEU A 7 -8.73 -8.87 -13.07
C LEU A 7 -9.37 -7.48 -12.91
N LEU A 8 -10.07 -6.99 -13.94
CA LEU A 8 -10.83 -5.74 -13.87
C LEU A 8 -11.95 -5.81 -12.84
N GLY A 9 -12.76 -6.88 -12.85
CA GLY A 9 -13.81 -7.07 -11.86
C GLY A 9 -13.27 -7.22 -10.43
N LEU A 10 -12.08 -7.78 -10.25
CA LEU A 10 -11.39 -7.83 -8.97
C LEU A 10 -10.89 -6.44 -8.54
N ALA A 11 -10.33 -5.66 -9.47
CA ALA A 11 -9.85 -4.31 -9.20
C ALA A 11 -11.00 -3.41 -8.74
N ASP A 12 -12.14 -3.41 -9.43
CA ASP A 12 -13.31 -2.62 -9.06
C ASP A 12 -13.78 -2.94 -7.64
N ARG A 13 -13.91 -4.22 -7.31
CA ARG A 13 -14.29 -4.66 -5.95
C ARG A 13 -13.30 -4.20 -4.87
N ILE A 14 -12.01 -4.19 -5.18
CA ILE A 14 -10.97 -3.78 -4.23
C ILE A 14 -10.97 -2.26 -4.03
N LEU A 15 -11.28 -1.50 -5.08
CA LEU A 15 -11.38 -0.04 -5.02
C LEU A 15 -12.52 0.44 -4.12
N ASP A 16 -13.57 -0.37 -3.94
CA ASP A 16 -14.72 -0.08 -3.07
C ASP A 16 -14.42 -0.26 -1.57
N PHE A 17 -13.30 -0.87 -1.20
CA PHE A 17 -12.93 -1.06 0.22
C PHE A 17 -12.37 0.22 0.85
N ASP A 18 -12.66 0.43 2.14
CA ASP A 18 -12.11 1.54 2.89
C ASP A 18 -10.62 1.35 3.22
N GLU A 19 -9.86 2.45 3.16
CA GLU A 19 -8.41 2.40 3.33
C GLU A 19 -7.98 1.97 4.75
N ALA A 20 -8.78 2.26 5.78
CA ALA A 20 -8.45 1.91 7.16
C ALA A 20 -8.51 0.38 7.38
N SER A 21 -9.55 -0.28 6.87
CA SER A 21 -9.69 -1.74 6.88
C SER A 21 -8.57 -2.41 6.09
N LEU A 22 -8.21 -1.85 4.93
CA LEU A 22 -7.10 -2.34 4.12
C LEU A 22 -5.75 -2.23 4.85
N ALA A 23 -5.51 -1.12 5.57
CA ALA A 23 -4.28 -0.92 6.32
C ALA A 23 -4.10 -1.97 7.45
N GLN A 24 -5.16 -2.26 8.21
CA GLN A 24 -5.11 -3.30 9.25
C GLN A 24 -4.84 -4.68 8.65
N LEU A 25 -5.48 -5.00 7.53
CA LEU A 25 -5.33 -6.28 6.87
C LEU A 25 -3.91 -6.44 6.29
N GLN A 26 -3.32 -5.36 5.79
CA GLN A 26 -1.95 -5.38 5.28
C GLN A 26 -0.95 -5.84 6.33
N GLU A 27 -1.01 -5.33 7.56
CA GLU A 27 -0.06 -5.72 8.61
C GLU A 27 -0.11 -7.23 8.89
N LYS A 28 -1.31 -7.79 8.87
CA LYS A 28 -1.52 -9.25 9.00
C LYS A 28 -0.87 -10.00 7.84
N TYR A 29 -1.07 -9.55 6.60
CA TYR A 29 -0.47 -10.22 5.44
C TYR A 29 1.03 -10.00 5.34
N LEU A 30 1.55 -8.84 5.77
CA LEU A 30 2.98 -8.56 5.84
C LEU A 30 3.71 -9.60 6.70
N LYS A 31 3.15 -9.93 7.88
CA LYS A 31 3.68 -10.99 8.76
C LYS A 31 3.61 -12.38 8.10
N LYS A 32 2.57 -12.65 7.31
CA LYS A 32 2.43 -13.94 6.62
C LYS A 32 3.42 -14.11 5.47
N VAL A 33 3.77 -13.01 4.80
CA VAL A 33 4.69 -13.06 3.64
C VAL A 33 6.16 -12.92 4.04
N SER A 34 6.45 -12.38 5.22
CA SER A 34 7.83 -12.24 5.74
C SER A 34 8.51 -13.58 6.01
N GLU A 35 7.73 -14.63 6.25
CA GLU A 35 8.22 -15.99 6.40
C GLU A 35 7.93 -16.75 5.11
N PHE A 36 8.99 -17.11 4.36
CA PHE A 36 8.84 -17.86 3.13
C PHE A 36 8.29 -19.26 3.41
N SER A 37 7.25 -19.65 2.68
CA SER A 37 6.69 -21.01 2.69
C SER A 37 6.24 -21.37 1.27
N PRO A 38 6.68 -22.49 0.68
CA PRO A 38 6.26 -22.89 -0.66
C PRO A 38 4.88 -23.55 -0.64
N THR A 39 3.88 -22.83 -0.13
CA THR A 39 2.51 -23.31 0.02
C THR A 39 1.53 -22.40 -0.72
N ARG A 40 0.40 -22.97 -1.15
CA ARG A 40 -0.68 -22.20 -1.79
C ARG A 40 -1.20 -21.07 -0.92
N ASP A 41 -1.18 -21.24 0.40
CA ASP A 41 -1.61 -20.19 1.32
C ASP A 41 -0.63 -19.03 1.39
N TRP A 42 0.68 -19.30 1.29
CA TRP A 42 1.69 -18.26 1.18
C TRP A 42 1.60 -17.51 -0.15
N GLU A 43 1.44 -18.23 -1.28
CA GLU A 43 1.20 -17.62 -2.59
C GLU A 43 -0.04 -16.71 -2.54
N ARG A 44 -1.14 -17.19 -1.95
CA ARG A 44 -2.36 -16.40 -1.75
C ARG A 44 -2.10 -15.18 -0.86
N ALA A 45 -1.30 -15.33 0.20
CA ALA A 45 -0.95 -14.23 1.08
C ALA A 45 -0.16 -13.13 0.36
N ILE A 46 0.77 -13.51 -0.53
CA ILE A 46 1.51 -12.59 -1.39
C ILE A 46 0.55 -11.82 -2.30
N VAL A 47 -0.34 -12.53 -3.02
CA VAL A 47 -1.29 -11.88 -3.94
C VAL A 47 -2.18 -10.89 -3.19
N VAL A 48 -2.75 -11.29 -2.03
CA VAL A 48 -3.58 -10.39 -1.22
C VAL A 48 -2.78 -9.19 -0.72
N TYR A 49 -1.55 -9.39 -0.26
CA TYR A 49 -0.68 -8.30 0.18
C TYR A 49 -0.48 -7.27 -0.94
N PHE A 50 -0.19 -7.71 -2.16
CA PHE A 50 0.03 -6.80 -3.30
C PHE A 50 -1.25 -6.11 -3.79
N LEU A 51 -2.40 -6.79 -3.74
CA LEU A 51 -3.70 -6.17 -4.03
C LEU A 51 -4.03 -5.04 -3.05
N ILE A 52 -3.72 -5.21 -1.76
CA ILE A 52 -3.87 -4.15 -0.77
C ILE A 52 -2.86 -3.02 -1.05
N ASN A 53 -1.60 -3.38 -1.32
CA ASN A 53 -0.55 -2.40 -1.58
C ASN A 53 -0.82 -1.55 -2.83
N SER A 54 -1.43 -2.11 -3.87
CA SER A 54 -1.79 -1.34 -5.07
C SER A 54 -2.77 -0.22 -4.76
N VAL A 55 -3.73 -0.43 -3.85
CA VAL A 55 -4.66 0.63 -3.42
C VAL A 55 -3.92 1.74 -2.69
N ARG A 56 -3.03 1.39 -1.74
CA ARG A 56 -2.24 2.38 -0.98
C ARG A 56 -1.32 3.20 -1.87
N VAL A 57 -0.62 2.55 -2.81
CA VAL A 57 0.24 3.23 -3.78
C VAL A 57 -0.59 4.17 -4.66
N LYS A 58 -1.73 3.70 -5.18
CA LYS A 58 -2.65 4.54 -5.96
C LYS A 58 -3.15 5.74 -5.15
N ASN A 59 -3.54 5.54 -3.89
CA ASN A 59 -4.00 6.62 -3.02
C ASN A 59 -2.88 7.61 -2.71
N LYS A 60 -1.64 7.14 -2.51
CA LYS A 60 -0.46 8.00 -2.34
C LYS A 60 -0.25 8.87 -3.58
N ILE A 61 -0.25 8.29 -4.78
CA ILE A 61 -0.10 9.01 -6.04
C ILE A 61 -1.23 10.03 -6.23
N PHE A 62 -2.49 9.62 -5.98
CA PHE A 62 -3.64 10.51 -6.06
C PHE A 62 -3.51 11.69 -5.10
N ASN A 63 -3.18 11.42 -3.84
CA ASN A 63 -2.97 12.44 -2.83
C ASN A 63 -1.80 13.38 -3.18
N GLU A 64 -0.71 12.90 -3.76
CA GLU A 64 0.39 13.76 -4.23
C GLU A 64 -0.04 14.68 -5.37
N LYS A 65 -0.81 14.17 -6.34
CA LYS A 65 -1.30 14.95 -7.49
C LYS A 65 -2.39 15.96 -7.09
N VAL A 66 -3.26 15.58 -6.14
CA VAL A 66 -4.34 16.45 -5.65
C VAL A 66 -3.85 17.43 -4.58
N LYS A 67 -2.91 17.05 -3.70
CA LYS A 67 -2.30 17.99 -2.74
C LYS A 67 -1.25 18.90 -3.36
N GLY A 68 -0.57 18.45 -4.43
CA GLY A 68 0.33 19.29 -5.21
C GLY A 68 -0.36 20.43 -5.98
N SER A 69 -1.69 20.52 -5.94
CA SER A 69 -2.47 21.67 -6.42
C SER A 69 -2.96 22.61 -5.29
N GLY A 70 -2.57 22.35 -4.03
CA GLY A 70 -2.69 23.30 -2.93
C GLY A 70 -1.41 24.15 -2.74
N PRO A 71 -1.46 25.29 -2.01
CA PRO A 71 -0.28 26.11 -1.73
C PRO A 71 0.83 25.24 -1.10
N PRO A 72 2.12 25.47 -1.44
CA PRO A 72 3.22 24.66 -0.92
C PRO A 72 3.21 24.63 0.60
N GLU A 73 3.05 23.44 1.17
CA GLU A 73 3.13 23.22 2.62
C GLU A 73 4.58 23.47 3.06
N PRO A 74 4.84 24.26 4.12
CA PRO A 74 6.19 24.57 4.54
C PRO A 74 6.92 23.29 4.93
N THR A 75 8.04 23.05 4.25
CA THR A 75 8.97 21.94 4.51
C THR A 75 9.29 21.87 6.00
N LYS A 76 8.84 20.81 6.69
CA LYS A 76 9.26 20.57 8.08
C LYS A 76 10.78 20.37 8.08
N PRO A 77 11.55 21.17 8.83
CA PRO A 77 12.99 21.09 8.80
C PRO A 77 13.45 19.74 9.35
N THR A 78 14.20 19.01 8.53
CA THR A 78 14.95 17.81 8.93
C THR A 78 15.84 18.20 10.10
N LYS A 79 15.45 17.82 11.32
CA LYS A 79 16.31 17.97 12.50
C LYS A 79 17.55 17.12 12.27
N SER A 80 18.65 17.80 11.94
CA SER A 80 19.99 17.24 11.86
C SER A 80 20.31 16.49 13.17
N LEU A 81 20.29 15.16 13.11
CA LEU A 81 20.74 14.28 14.19
C LEU A 81 22.23 14.00 14.04
N LEU A 82 23.05 15.05 14.11
CA LEU A 82 24.48 14.91 14.36
C LEU A 82 24.85 15.85 15.50
N LYS A 83 24.54 15.41 16.73
CA LYS A 83 25.19 15.94 17.92
C LYS A 83 26.49 15.14 18.15
N VAL A 84 27.60 15.79 17.79
CA VAL A 84 28.86 15.88 18.55
C VAL A 84 29.17 14.68 19.45
N VAL A 85 30.10 13.83 19.01
CA VAL A 85 30.96 13.07 19.94
C VAL A 85 32.16 13.95 20.23
N LYS A 86 32.37 14.19 21.52
CA LYS A 86 33.47 14.97 22.10
C LYS A 86 34.65 14.05 22.38
#